data_AF-G4YLH8-F1
#
_entry.id   AF-G4YLH8-F1
#
_cell.length_a   1.000
_cell.length_b   1.000
_cell.length_c   1.000
_cell.angle_alpha   90.00
_cell.angle_beta   90.00
_cell.angle_gamma   90.00
#
_symmetry.space_group_name_H-M   'P 1'
#
loop_
_entity.id
_entity.type
_entity.pdbx_description
1 polymer ?
#
loop_
_entity_poly.entity_id
_entity_poly.type
_entity_poly.pdbx_seq_one_letter_code
_entity_poly.pdbx_strand_id
1 'polypeptide(L)' 'DAVGEWELSTWRDSYGCNDCEWTCTCLFYCSHHLPCQHLMFIADRVHRFEYLPESAVPQRW' A
#
# COMPACT_ATOMS: atom_id res chain seq x y z
N ASP A 1 8.34 13.93 -10.81
CA ASP A 1 8.65 13.39 -9.48
C ASP A 1 7.50 12.52 -9.01
N ALA A 2 7.78 11.23 -8.87
CA ALA A 2 6.84 10.20 -8.44
C ALA A 2 6.79 10.19 -6.90
N VAL A 3 6.02 11.13 -6.33
CA VAL A 3 5.94 11.30 -4.88
C VAL A 3 5.30 10.07 -4.25
N GLY A 4 5.99 9.50 -3.26
CA GLY A 4 5.46 8.37 -2.49
C GLY A 4 5.45 7.03 -3.22
N GLU A 5 6.08 6.91 -4.40
CA GLU A 5 6.20 5.64 -5.10
C GLU A 5 7.28 4.74 -4.49
N TRP A 6 6.91 3.47 -4.27
CA TRP A 6 7.77 2.43 -3.72
C TRP A 6 7.69 1.18 -4.59
N GLU A 7 8.84 0.57 -4.87
CA GLU A 7 8.90 -0.78 -5.41
C GLU A 7 9.24 -1.76 -4.28
N LEU A 8 8.32 -2.69 -4.00
CA LEU A 8 8.51 -3.76 -3.03
C LEU A 8 8.78 -5.07 -3.75
N SER A 9 9.99 -5.57 -3.62
CA SER A 9 10.37 -6.87 -4.16
C SER A 9 10.20 -7.98 -3.12
N THR A 10 9.56 -9.06 -3.54
CA THR A 10 9.52 -10.34 -2.85
C THR A 10 10.43 -11.33 -3.59
N TRP A 11 10.51 -12.57 -3.10
CA TRP A 11 11.27 -13.61 -3.79
C TRP A 11 10.75 -13.91 -5.22
N ARG A 12 9.47 -13.69 -5.49
CA ARG A 12 8.83 -14.07 -6.76
C ARG A 12 8.50 -12.91 -7.68
N ASP A 13 8.12 -11.77 -7.12
CA ASP A 13 7.57 -10.63 -7.86
C ASP A 13 7.95 -9.30 -7.20
N SER A 14 7.85 -8.22 -7.98
CA SER A 14 7.89 -6.84 -7.52
C SER A 14 6.52 -6.19 -7.61
N TYR A 15 6.18 -5.36 -6.63
CA TYR A 15 4.91 -4.64 -6.55
C TYR A 15 5.16 -3.14 -6.41
N GLY A 16 4.51 -2.35 -7.27
CA GLY A 16 4.48 -0.90 -7.15
C GLY A 16 3.46 -0.49 -6.11
N CYS A 17 3.84 0.39 -5.20
CA CYS A 17 2.98 0.94 -4.17
C CYS A 17 3.08 2.47 -4.16
N ASN A 18 2.01 3.15 -3.78
CA ASN A 18 2.03 4.58 -3.44
C ASN A 18 1.60 4.76 -1.99
N ASP A 19 2.44 5.40 -1.18
CA ASP A 19 2.20 5.59 0.27
C ASP A 19 1.41 6.85 0.61
N CYS A 20 1.23 7.76 -0.35
CA CYS A 20 0.40 8.94 -0.20
C CYS A 20 -1.05 8.63 -0.57
N GLU A 21 -1.24 7.87 -1.66
CA GLU A 21 -2.55 7.45 -2.17
C GLU A 21 -3.00 6.08 -1.63
N TRP A 22 -2.13 5.37 -0.91
CA TRP A 22 -2.38 4.02 -0.38
C TRP A 22 -2.80 3.01 -1.45
N THR A 23 -2.09 3.00 -2.58
CA THR A 23 -2.38 2.11 -3.73
C THR A 23 -1.30 1.05 -3.92
N CYS A 24 -1.64 -0.12 -4.46
CA CYS A 24 -0.70 -1.21 -4.70
C CYS A 24 -1.05 -2.00 -5.98
N THR A 25 -0.04 -2.44 -6.75
CA THR A 25 -0.28 -3.25 -7.96
C THR A 25 -0.52 -4.74 -7.69
N CYS A 26 -0.53 -5.17 -6.42
CA CYS A 26 -0.78 -6.58 -6.09
C CYS A 26 -2.24 -6.98 -6.35
N LEU A 27 -2.46 -8.26 -6.68
CA LEU A 27 -3.77 -8.80 -7.03
C LEU A 27 -4.85 -8.56 -5.96
N PHE A 28 -4.49 -8.64 -4.68
CA PHE A 28 -5.42 -8.39 -3.58
C PHE A 28 -5.96 -6.95 -3.64
N TYR A 29 -5.08 -5.96 -3.78
CA TYR A 29 -5.50 -4.57 -3.89
C TYR A 29 -6.30 -4.34 -5.17
N CYS A 30 -5.84 -4.82 -6.33
CA CYS A 30 -6.57 -4.65 -7.58
C CYS A 30 -7.99 -5.26 -7.55
N SER A 31 -8.19 -6.33 -6.79
CA SER A 31 -9.49 -7.00 -6.66
C SER A 31 -10.41 -6.33 -5.65
N HIS A 32 -9.88 -5.91 -4.50
CA HIS A 32 -10.69 -5.47 -3.35
C HIS A 32 -10.60 -3.97 -3.08
N HIS A 33 -9.59 -3.30 -3.61
CA HIS A 33 -9.18 -1.93 -3.28
C HIS A 33 -9.15 -1.70 -1.76
N LEU A 34 -8.64 -2.68 -1.02
CA LEU A 34 -8.45 -2.62 0.43
C LEU A 34 -6.95 -2.66 0.74
N PRO A 35 -6.53 -2.10 1.90
CA PRO A 35 -5.14 -2.18 2.33
C PRO A 35 -4.62 -3.61 2.31
N CYS A 36 -3.58 -3.85 1.51
CA CYS A 36 -2.90 -5.13 1.45
C CYS A 36 -1.72 -5.17 2.44
N GLN A 37 -1.14 -6.36 2.65
CA GLN A 37 0.02 -6.52 3.53
C GLN A 37 1.23 -5.66 3.09
N HIS A 38 1.38 -5.37 1.79
CA HIS A 38 2.44 -4.50 1.28
C HIS A 38 2.27 -3.05 1.76
N LEU A 39 1.03 -2.53 1.71
CA LEU A 39 0.72 -1.20 2.21
C LEU A 39 0.86 -1.13 3.73
N MET A 40 0.45 -2.18 4.45
CA MET A 40 0.67 -2.27 5.90
C MET A 40 2.16 -2.26 6.24
N PHE A 41 2.99 -2.97 5.45
CA PHE A 41 4.44 -2.98 5.63
C PHE A 41 5.04 -1.58 5.43
N ILE A 42 4.63 -0.85 4.38
CA ILE A 42 5.09 0.53 4.15
C ILE A 42 4.65 1.46 5.28
N ALA A 43 3.39 1.36 5.72
CA ALA A 43 2.88 2.18 6.82
C ALA A 43 3.67 2.01 8.12
N ASP A 44 4.03 0.76 8.47
CA ASP A 44 4.87 0.45 9.62
C ASP A 44 6.31 0.95 9.43
N ARG A 45 6.93 0.68 8.28
CA ARG A 45 8.38 0.91 8.09
C ARG A 45 8.74 2.34 7.74
N VAL A 46 7.93 3.01 6.92
CA VAL A 46 8.19 4.37 6.43
C VAL A 46 7.59 5.39 7.39
N HIS A 47 6.31 5.22 7.73
CA HIS A 47 5.55 6.21 8.49
C HIS A 47 5.47 5.90 9.99
N ARG A 48 5.83 4.67 10.41
CA ARG A 48 5.72 4.19 11.81
C ARG A 48 4.32 4.31 12.37
N PHE A 49 3.33 4.05 11.52
CA PHE A 49 1.94 4.04 11.93
C PHE A 49 1.60 2.77 12.70
N GLU A 50 1.01 2.93 13.89
CA GLU A 50 0.44 1.82 14.65
C GLU A 50 -0.84 1.29 13.98
N TYR A 51 -1.59 2.18 13.32
CA TYR A 51 -2.80 1.88 12.56
C TYR A 51 -2.78 2.66 11.24
N LEU A 52 -3.28 2.05 10.17
CA LEU A 52 -3.46 2.74 8.89
C LEU A 52 -4.44 3.91 9.03
N PRO A 53 -4.22 5.02 8.31
CA PRO A 53 -5.15 6.12 8.30
C PRO A 53 -6.46 5.71 7.61
N GLU A 54 -7.55 6.37 7.98
CA GLU A 54 -8.86 6.15 7.36
C GLU A 54 -8.83 6.35 5.83
N SER A 55 -7.96 7.25 5.35
CA SER A 55 -7.75 7.48 3.91
C SER A 55 -7.22 6.28 3.13
N ALA A 56 -6.68 5.26 3.81
CA ALA A 56 -6.25 4.02 3.16
C ALA A 56 -7.42 3.09 2.80
N VAL A 57 -8.62 3.34 3.32
CA VAL A 57 -9.83 2.56 3.05
C VAL A 57 -10.78 3.38 2.19
N PRO A 58 -11.26 2.86 1.03
CA PRO A 58 -12.23 3.59 0.23
C PRO A 58 -13.57 3.72 0.98
N GLN A 59 -14.22 4.87 0.82
CA GLN A 59 -15.48 5.26 1.50
C GLN A 59 -16.64 4.25 1.42
N ARG A 60 -16.60 3.29 0.50
CA ARG A 60 -17.67 2.29 0.31
C ARG A 60 -17.68 1.16 1.35
N TRP A 61 -16.60 1.00 2.11
CA TRP A 61 -16.43 -0.04 3.13
C TRP A 61 -16.70 0.54 4.51
#